data_AF-A0A7C2E9A4-F1
#
_entry.id   AF-A0A7C2E9A4-F1
#
_cell.length_a   1.000
_cell.length_b   1.000
_cell.length_c   1.000
_cell.angle_alpha   90.00
_cell.angle_beta   90.00
_cell.angle_gamma   90.00
#
_symmetry.space_group_name_H-M   'P 1'
#
loop_
_entity.id
_entity.type
_entity.pdbx_description
1 polymer ?
#
loop_
_entity_poly.entity_id
_entity_poly.type
_entity_poly.pdbx_seq_one_letter_code
_entity_poly.pdbx_strand_id
1 'polypeptide(L)'
;MRRRQARKGPVVAAAILLAVAAAGAARQGRAPEPLFETSDRCLACHNGLTTAAGEDVSIGFDWRASMMANSSRDPYWQAGVRREVMDHPTARGLIEDECAVCHMPMARFEAHRAGHEGRVFALLPFNPDDTSSRLAADGVSCTLCHQITDQKLGTRESFVGRFVIDTERPRLQRHIYGREKVEPGLSRIMRSSTGGFTPVESEHIRRSELCATCHTLYTPYIDANGSVLGEFP
;
A
#
# COMPACT_ATOMS: atom_id res chain seq x y z
N MET A 1 61.81 76.38 -17.49
CA MET A 1 60.95 76.84 -18.61
C MET A 1 60.34 75.61 -19.28
N ARG A 2 59.00 75.50 -19.25
CA ARG A 2 58.09 74.68 -20.09
C ARG A 2 58.17 73.14 -20.17
N ARG A 3 56.98 72.56 -19.91
CA ARG A 3 56.32 71.36 -20.54
C ARG A 3 56.94 70.00 -20.21
N ARG A 4 56.22 68.86 -20.15
CA ARG A 4 54.82 68.39 -20.11
C ARG A 4 54.99 66.86 -19.99
N GLN A 5 54.17 66.15 -19.22
CA GLN A 5 53.78 64.73 -19.45
C GLN A 5 52.76 64.36 -18.35
N ALA A 6 51.46 64.31 -18.65
CA ALA A 6 50.68 63.24 -19.31
C ALA A 6 50.34 62.07 -18.36
N ARG A 7 49.04 61.97 -18.08
CA ARG A 7 48.31 61.12 -17.12
C ARG A 7 48.50 59.61 -17.34
N LYS A 8 48.47 58.85 -16.24
CA LYS A 8 48.04 57.45 -16.18
C LYS A 8 46.91 57.34 -15.14
N GLY A 9 45.73 56.90 -15.58
CA GLY A 9 44.58 56.56 -14.73
C GLY A 9 44.62 55.08 -14.32
N PRO A 10 43.87 54.68 -13.27
CA PRO A 10 44.07 53.41 -12.58
C PRO A 10 43.35 52.25 -13.27
N VAL A 11 43.99 51.07 -13.25
CA VAL A 11 43.38 49.79 -13.62
C VAL A 11 42.72 49.23 -12.36
N VAL A 12 41.39 49.11 -12.37
CA VAL A 12 40.63 48.38 -11.35
C VAL A 12 40.43 46.95 -11.86
N ALA A 13 41.01 45.98 -11.16
CA ALA A 13 40.80 44.56 -11.42
C ALA A 13 39.50 44.11 -10.74
N ALA A 14 38.49 43.74 -11.54
CA ALA A 14 37.27 43.09 -11.06
C ALA A 14 37.40 41.57 -11.27
N ALA A 15 37.51 40.82 -10.18
CA ALA A 15 37.44 39.37 -10.19
C ALA A 15 35.98 38.93 -10.34
N ILE A 16 35.68 38.22 -11.43
CA ILE A 16 34.36 37.62 -11.67
C ILE A 16 34.38 36.22 -11.06
N LEU A 17 33.74 36.07 -9.89
CA LEU A 17 33.38 34.78 -9.32
C LEU A 17 32.06 34.31 -9.96
N LEU A 18 32.15 33.42 -10.94
CA LEU A 18 30.98 32.68 -11.45
C LEU A 18 30.62 31.59 -10.42
N ALA A 19 29.61 31.85 -9.60
CA ALA A 19 28.96 30.80 -8.81
C ALA A 19 28.08 29.96 -9.75
N VAL A 20 28.51 28.73 -10.05
CA VAL A 20 27.68 27.74 -10.73
C VAL A 20 26.67 27.21 -9.72
N ALA A 21 25.45 27.76 -9.75
CA ALA A 21 24.31 27.17 -9.06
C ALA A 21 23.92 25.89 -9.83
N ALA A 22 24.43 24.74 -9.38
CA ALA A 22 23.89 23.46 -9.79
C ALA A 22 22.52 23.28 -9.11
N ALA A 23 21.48 23.71 -9.80
CA ALA A 23 20.11 23.37 -9.45
C ALA A 23 19.97 21.84 -9.58
N GLY A 24 20.02 21.15 -8.45
CA GLY A 24 19.56 19.77 -8.33
C GLY A 24 18.07 19.75 -8.63
N ALA A 25 17.71 19.58 -9.90
CA ALA A 25 16.37 19.15 -10.26
C ALA A 25 16.18 17.76 -9.65
N ALA A 26 15.52 17.70 -8.49
CA ALA A 26 14.98 16.45 -7.98
C ALA A 26 14.18 15.83 -9.13
N ARG A 27 14.66 14.68 -9.63
CA ARG A 27 13.88 13.86 -10.55
C ARG A 27 12.59 13.52 -9.81
N GLN A 28 11.50 14.18 -10.18
CA GLN A 28 10.17 13.73 -9.81
C GLN A 28 10.01 12.37 -10.49
N GLY A 29 10.36 11.31 -9.79
CA GLY A 29 10.11 9.94 -10.23
C GLY A 29 8.61 9.82 -10.48
N ARG A 30 8.23 9.18 -11.58
CA ARG A 30 6.83 8.81 -11.83
C ARG A 30 6.33 8.06 -10.61
N ALA A 31 5.16 8.45 -10.09
CA ALA A 31 4.52 7.74 -8.99
C ALA A 31 4.49 6.23 -9.30
N PRO A 32 4.82 5.36 -8.33
CA PRO A 32 4.84 3.92 -8.57
C PRO A 32 3.50 3.47 -9.16
N GLU A 33 3.54 2.61 -10.17
CA GLU A 33 2.33 2.02 -10.73
C GLU A 33 1.59 1.23 -9.62
N PRO A 34 0.24 1.35 -9.51
CA PRO A 34 -0.53 0.64 -8.51
C PRO A 34 -0.31 -0.86 -8.55
N LEU A 35 -0.14 -1.47 -7.39
CA LEU A 35 -0.05 -2.90 -7.10
C LEU A 35 -1.39 -3.57 -6.89
N PHE A 36 -2.40 -2.85 -6.42
CA PHE A 36 -3.69 -3.44 -6.09
C PHE A 36 -4.78 -3.01 -7.06
N GLU A 37 -5.77 -3.89 -7.19
CA GLU A 37 -7.05 -3.60 -7.83
C GLU A 37 -8.17 -3.91 -6.84
N THR A 38 -9.29 -3.22 -6.97
CA THR A 38 -10.47 -3.45 -6.14
C THR A 38 -11.21 -4.73 -6.55
N SER A 39 -12.02 -5.25 -5.63
CA SER A 39 -12.74 -6.52 -5.73
C SER A 39 -13.65 -6.60 -6.97
N ASP A 40 -14.17 -5.49 -7.49
CA ASP A 40 -15.01 -5.44 -8.69
C ASP A 40 -14.37 -6.18 -9.88
N ARG A 41 -13.04 -6.14 -9.99
CA ARG A 41 -12.28 -6.82 -11.05
C ARG A 41 -12.29 -8.34 -10.93
N CYS A 42 -12.45 -8.85 -9.72
CA CYS A 42 -12.53 -10.28 -9.41
C CYS A 42 -14.00 -10.74 -9.45
N LEU A 43 -14.90 -9.95 -8.86
CA LEU A 43 -16.32 -10.25 -8.72
C LEU A 43 -17.07 -10.33 -10.06
N ALA A 44 -16.52 -9.72 -11.12
CA ALA A 44 -17.04 -9.87 -12.48
C ALA A 44 -17.11 -11.33 -12.96
N CYS A 45 -16.27 -12.22 -12.42
CA CYS A 45 -16.24 -13.64 -12.80
C CYS A 45 -16.33 -14.60 -11.61
N HIS A 46 -16.05 -14.14 -10.38
CA HIS A 46 -16.12 -14.95 -9.16
C HIS A 46 -17.47 -14.85 -8.41
N ASN A 47 -18.49 -14.31 -9.09
CA ASN A 47 -19.89 -14.37 -8.70
C ASN A 47 -20.72 -15.13 -9.72
N GLY A 48 -21.82 -15.73 -9.28
CA GLY A 48 -22.70 -16.56 -10.11
C GLY A 48 -22.06 -17.88 -10.54
N LEU A 49 -21.06 -18.37 -9.81
CA LEU A 49 -20.41 -19.65 -10.10
C LEU A 49 -21.20 -20.77 -9.45
N THR A 50 -21.56 -21.79 -10.23
CA THR A 50 -22.28 -22.97 -9.71
C THR A 50 -21.55 -24.26 -10.02
N THR A 51 -21.63 -25.24 -9.12
CA THR A 51 -21.18 -26.61 -9.39
C THR A 51 -22.12 -27.31 -10.40
N ALA A 52 -21.71 -28.47 -10.90
CA ALA A 52 -22.57 -29.30 -11.76
C ALA A 52 -23.88 -29.74 -11.08
N ALA A 53 -23.92 -29.76 -9.74
CA ALA A 53 -25.12 -30.05 -8.96
C ALA A 53 -26.01 -28.81 -8.73
N GLY A 54 -25.59 -27.62 -9.19
CA GLY A 54 -26.33 -26.36 -9.02
C GLY A 54 -26.05 -25.62 -7.72
N GLU A 55 -25.05 -26.05 -6.94
CA GLU A 55 -24.63 -25.35 -5.71
C GLU A 55 -23.87 -24.08 -6.06
N ASP A 56 -24.22 -22.94 -5.43
CA ASP A 56 -23.49 -21.68 -5.58
C ASP A 56 -22.15 -21.73 -4.83
N VAL A 57 -21.07 -21.48 -5.54
CA VAL A 57 -19.67 -21.44 -5.04
C VAL A 57 -19.04 -20.07 -5.26
N SER A 58 -19.87 -19.03 -5.34
CA SER A 58 -19.46 -17.64 -5.50
C SER A 58 -18.82 -17.07 -4.24
N ILE A 59 -17.49 -17.04 -4.21
CA ILE A 59 -16.73 -16.46 -3.09
C ILE A 59 -17.05 -14.97 -2.86
N GLY A 60 -17.50 -14.25 -3.89
CA GLY A 60 -17.71 -12.82 -3.79
C GLY A 60 -18.82 -12.41 -2.83
N PHE A 61 -19.90 -13.18 -2.75
CA PHE A 61 -20.98 -12.92 -1.79
C PHE A 61 -20.50 -13.19 -0.35
N ASP A 62 -19.79 -14.30 -0.14
CA ASP A 62 -19.24 -14.67 1.17
C ASP A 62 -18.22 -13.65 1.67
N TRP A 63 -17.28 -13.25 0.81
CA TRP A 63 -16.27 -12.24 1.15
C TRP A 63 -16.93 -10.90 1.49
N ARG A 64 -17.89 -10.43 0.69
CA ARG A 64 -18.53 -9.12 0.89
C ARG A 64 -19.26 -9.00 2.23
N ALA A 65 -19.80 -10.11 2.74
CA ALA A 65 -20.46 -10.18 4.03
C ALA A 65 -19.48 -10.35 5.22
N SER A 66 -18.19 -10.57 4.96
CA SER A 66 -17.20 -10.83 6.00
C SER A 66 -16.65 -9.55 6.67
N MET A 67 -15.97 -9.74 7.80
CA MET A 67 -15.20 -8.67 8.45
C MET A 67 -14.02 -8.17 7.61
N MET A 68 -13.49 -8.99 6.68
CA MET A 68 -12.39 -8.59 5.81
C MET A 68 -12.82 -7.49 4.82
N ALA A 69 -13.96 -7.67 4.15
CA ALA A 69 -14.53 -6.66 3.24
C ALA A 69 -15.01 -5.39 3.97
N ASN A 70 -15.26 -5.48 5.27
CA ASN A 70 -15.77 -4.40 6.10
C ASN A 70 -14.72 -3.88 7.10
N SER A 71 -13.45 -4.27 6.96
CA SER A 71 -12.39 -3.97 7.94
C SER A 71 -12.22 -2.46 8.16
N SER A 72 -12.37 -1.66 7.10
CA SER A 72 -12.27 -0.20 7.16
C SER A 72 -13.59 0.51 7.45
N ARG A 73 -14.72 -0.22 7.40
CA ARG A 73 -16.09 0.30 7.64
C ARG A 73 -16.58 0.05 9.06
N ASP A 74 -15.90 -0.81 9.82
CA ASP A 74 -16.28 -1.12 11.19
C ASP A 74 -16.33 0.16 12.05
N PRO A 75 -17.51 0.59 12.52
CA PRO A 75 -17.64 1.81 13.31
C PRO A 75 -16.96 1.70 14.67
N TYR A 76 -16.85 0.51 15.23
CA TYR A 76 -16.15 0.30 16.50
C TYR A 76 -14.65 0.52 16.31
N TRP A 77 -14.07 -0.05 15.26
CA TRP A 77 -12.68 0.23 14.87
C TRP A 77 -12.44 1.71 14.62
N GLN A 78 -13.27 2.37 13.79
CA GLN A 78 -13.11 3.80 13.51
C GLN A 78 -13.16 4.67 14.77
N ALA A 79 -14.07 4.35 15.70
CA ALA A 79 -14.17 5.03 16.99
C ALA A 79 -12.93 4.78 17.87
N GLY A 80 -12.41 3.55 17.88
CA GLY A 80 -11.17 3.18 18.58
C GLY A 80 -9.97 3.98 18.07
N VAL A 81 -9.71 3.95 16.76
CA VAL A 81 -8.62 4.75 16.15
C VAL A 81 -8.79 6.23 16.46
N ARG A 82 -10.04 6.73 16.43
CA ARG A 82 -10.32 8.14 16.73
C ARG A 82 -10.00 8.48 18.18
N ARG A 83 -10.32 7.59 19.11
CA ARG A 83 -10.03 7.75 20.52
C ARG A 83 -8.52 7.84 20.75
N GLU A 84 -7.76 6.89 20.21
CA GLU A 84 -6.29 6.88 20.32
C GLU A 84 -5.67 8.17 19.77
N VAL A 85 -6.12 8.63 18.60
CA VAL A 85 -5.64 9.90 18.01
C VAL A 85 -6.02 11.12 18.86
N MET A 86 -7.18 11.11 19.53
CA MET A 86 -7.58 12.22 20.40
C MET A 86 -6.79 12.25 21.71
N ASP A 87 -6.46 11.09 22.26
CA ASP A 87 -5.68 10.96 23.49
C ASP A 87 -4.18 11.24 23.25
N HIS A 88 -3.69 10.89 22.06
CA HIS A 88 -2.27 11.01 21.66
C HIS A 88 -2.11 11.81 20.35
N PRO A 89 -2.46 13.11 20.33
CA PRO A 89 -2.49 13.89 19.09
C PRO A 89 -1.13 14.05 18.41
N THR A 90 -0.03 14.02 19.17
CA THR A 90 1.34 14.06 18.62
C THR A 90 1.74 12.76 17.92
N ALA A 91 1.13 11.63 18.28
CA ALA A 91 1.38 10.31 17.71
C ALA A 91 0.36 9.93 16.61
N ARG A 92 -0.44 10.89 16.14
CA ARG A 92 -1.51 10.65 15.15
C ARG A 92 -1.05 9.86 13.91
N GLY A 93 0.09 10.24 13.33
CA GLY A 93 0.63 9.57 12.14
C GLY A 93 0.94 8.10 12.40
N LEU A 94 1.66 7.83 13.50
CA LEU A 94 1.99 6.47 13.94
C LEU A 94 0.73 5.63 14.21
N ILE A 95 -0.27 6.18 14.88
CA ILE A 95 -1.51 5.48 15.22
C ILE A 95 -2.31 5.14 13.96
N GLU A 96 -2.52 6.13 13.07
CA GLU A 96 -3.24 5.89 11.81
C GLU A 96 -2.49 4.88 10.93
N ASP A 97 -1.16 4.95 10.87
CA ASP A 97 -0.34 4.01 10.13
C ASP A 97 -0.47 2.58 10.66
N GLU A 98 -0.31 2.39 11.97
CA GLU A 98 -0.39 1.10 12.64
C GLU A 98 -1.78 0.47 12.47
N CYS A 99 -2.85 1.23 12.70
CA CYS A 99 -4.21 0.72 12.57
C CYS A 99 -4.57 0.36 11.11
N ALA A 100 -4.01 1.09 10.15
CA ALA A 100 -4.22 0.83 8.72
C ALA A 100 -3.53 -0.45 8.24
N VAL A 101 -2.55 -1.00 8.98
CA VAL A 101 -1.82 -2.24 8.64
C VAL A 101 -2.78 -3.37 8.29
N CYS A 102 -3.80 -3.58 9.12
CA CYS A 102 -4.75 -4.69 8.97
C CYS A 102 -6.11 -4.23 8.44
N HIS A 103 -6.52 -2.99 8.69
CA HIS A 103 -7.87 -2.53 8.37
C HIS A 103 -7.98 -1.80 7.02
N MET A 104 -6.89 -1.21 6.52
CA MET A 104 -6.79 -0.57 5.20
C MET A 104 -5.50 -1.01 4.47
N PRO A 105 -5.18 -2.32 4.41
CA PRO A 105 -3.85 -2.82 4.09
C PRO A 105 -3.36 -2.41 2.69
N MET A 106 -4.24 -2.46 1.68
CA MET A 106 -3.86 -2.11 0.30
C MET A 106 -3.53 -0.63 0.17
N ALA A 107 -4.36 0.25 0.74
CA ALA A 107 -4.13 1.69 0.72
C ALA A 107 -2.86 2.08 1.50
N ARG A 108 -2.65 1.46 2.67
CA ARG A 108 -1.42 1.66 3.46
C ARG A 108 -0.19 1.20 2.69
N PHE A 109 -0.23 0.03 2.07
CA PHE A 109 0.92 -0.52 1.34
C PHE A 109 1.35 0.42 0.19
N GLU A 110 0.39 0.98 -0.55
CA GLU A 110 0.68 1.98 -1.59
C GLU A 110 1.22 3.28 -1.02
N ALA A 111 0.70 3.74 0.13
CA ALA A 111 1.23 4.91 0.82
C ALA A 111 2.71 4.71 1.19
N HIS A 112 3.06 3.56 1.78
CA HIS A 112 4.44 3.23 2.14
C HIS A 112 5.36 3.18 0.92
N ARG A 113 4.89 2.63 -0.20
CA ARG A 113 5.63 2.66 -1.48
C ARG A 113 5.85 4.06 -2.03
N ALA A 114 4.92 4.98 -1.75
CA ALA A 114 5.06 6.39 -2.10
C ALA A 114 5.88 7.20 -1.08
N GLY A 115 6.40 6.57 -0.02
CA GLY A 115 7.16 7.25 1.03
C GLY A 115 6.28 8.00 2.04
N HIS A 116 5.05 7.52 2.25
CA HIS A 116 4.08 8.10 3.15
C HIS A 116 3.56 7.07 4.16
N GLU A 117 3.15 7.56 5.33
CA GLU A 117 2.39 6.77 6.31
C GLU A 117 0.94 6.54 5.85
N GLY A 118 0.32 5.50 6.39
CA GLY A 118 -1.12 5.28 6.31
C GLY A 118 -1.90 6.42 6.96
N ARG A 119 -3.00 6.83 6.32
CA ARG A 119 -3.85 7.94 6.79
C ARG A 119 -5.33 7.52 6.75
N VAL A 120 -5.81 6.94 7.85
CA VAL A 120 -7.18 6.47 8.03
C VAL A 120 -8.20 7.60 7.81
N PHE A 121 -8.10 8.70 8.56
CA PHE A 121 -9.13 9.74 8.55
C PHE A 121 -9.08 10.63 7.32
N ALA A 122 -7.95 10.66 6.60
CA ALA A 122 -7.85 11.38 5.33
C ALA A 122 -8.60 10.67 4.19
N LEU A 123 -8.89 9.37 4.35
CA LEU A 123 -9.59 8.55 3.36
C LEU A 123 -11.09 8.40 3.66
N LEU A 124 -11.57 9.01 4.75
CA LEU A 124 -12.96 8.97 5.21
C LEU A 124 -13.63 10.36 5.13
N PRO A 125 -14.89 10.46 4.67
CA PRO A 125 -15.68 9.39 4.03
C PRO A 125 -15.05 8.96 2.70
N PHE A 126 -15.32 7.72 2.29
CA PHE A 126 -14.70 7.17 1.08
C PHE A 126 -15.13 7.93 -0.18
N ASN A 127 -14.15 8.31 -1.00
CA ASN A 127 -14.34 8.95 -2.29
C ASN A 127 -14.17 7.91 -3.42
N PRO A 128 -15.23 7.61 -4.20
CA PRO A 128 -15.14 6.65 -5.30
C PRO A 128 -14.22 7.11 -6.45
N ASP A 129 -13.94 8.41 -6.55
CA ASP A 129 -13.08 8.95 -7.62
C ASP A 129 -11.58 8.91 -7.25
N ASP A 130 -11.25 8.65 -5.99
CA ASP A 130 -9.87 8.54 -5.52
C ASP A 130 -9.43 7.08 -5.40
N THR A 131 -8.31 6.72 -6.03
CA THR A 131 -7.81 5.33 -6.04
C THR A 131 -7.45 4.85 -4.64
N SER A 132 -6.77 5.66 -3.83
CA SER A 132 -6.40 5.27 -2.46
C SER A 132 -7.64 5.06 -1.59
N SER A 133 -8.63 5.92 -1.74
CA SER A 133 -9.89 5.81 -1.02
C SER A 133 -10.70 4.60 -1.46
N ARG A 134 -10.72 4.25 -2.76
CA ARG A 134 -11.29 2.98 -3.24
C ARG A 134 -10.61 1.76 -2.64
N LEU A 135 -9.27 1.73 -2.60
CA LEU A 135 -8.52 0.63 -1.98
C LEU A 135 -8.77 0.53 -0.47
N ALA A 136 -8.85 1.66 0.24
CA ALA A 136 -9.20 1.68 1.65
C ALA A 136 -10.64 1.20 1.88
N ALA A 137 -11.56 1.64 1.04
CA ALA A 137 -12.95 1.21 1.07
C ALA A 137 -13.08 -0.30 0.78
N ASP A 138 -12.20 -0.91 0.01
CA ASP A 138 -12.30 -2.34 -0.31
C ASP A 138 -11.73 -3.24 0.80
N GLY A 139 -11.03 -2.66 1.79
CA GLY A 139 -10.58 -3.34 3.01
C GLY A 139 -9.52 -4.42 2.77
N VAL A 140 -9.64 -5.55 3.46
CA VAL A 140 -8.86 -6.76 3.21
C VAL A 140 -9.50 -7.49 2.02
N SER A 141 -8.97 -7.25 0.82
CA SER A 141 -9.59 -7.67 -0.45
C SER A 141 -8.79 -8.72 -1.22
N CYS A 142 -9.35 -9.19 -2.33
CA CYS A 142 -8.84 -10.26 -3.17
C CYS A 142 -7.38 -10.05 -3.55
N THR A 143 -7.03 -8.86 -4.06
CA THR A 143 -5.68 -8.59 -4.57
C THR A 143 -4.65 -8.42 -3.46
N LEU A 144 -5.05 -8.23 -2.21
CA LEU A 144 -4.13 -8.33 -1.08
C LEU A 144 -3.74 -9.80 -0.87
N CYS A 145 -4.70 -10.62 -0.45
CA CYS A 145 -4.44 -12.00 -0.04
C CYS A 145 -3.83 -12.82 -1.17
N HIS A 146 -4.34 -12.65 -2.39
CA HIS A 146 -3.85 -13.39 -3.54
C HIS A 146 -2.48 -12.90 -4.05
N GLN A 147 -1.94 -11.76 -3.61
CA GLN A 147 -0.58 -11.33 -4.00
C GLN A 147 0.50 -11.72 -2.98
N ILE A 148 0.11 -12.13 -1.76
CA ILE A 148 1.07 -12.54 -0.73
C ILE A 148 1.83 -13.78 -1.22
N THR A 149 3.15 -13.70 -1.22
CA THR A 149 4.07 -14.79 -1.56
C THR A 149 4.24 -15.75 -0.39
N ASP A 150 4.91 -16.89 -0.63
CA ASP A 150 5.25 -17.87 0.41
C ASP A 150 6.43 -17.43 1.30
N GLN A 151 7.04 -16.28 1.01
CA GLN A 151 8.22 -15.81 1.72
C GLN A 151 7.88 -15.43 3.16
N LYS A 152 8.66 -15.98 4.10
CA LYS A 152 8.61 -15.68 5.56
C LYS A 152 7.31 -16.07 6.26
N LEU A 153 6.39 -16.75 5.57
CA LEU A 153 5.14 -17.20 6.19
C LEU A 153 5.45 -18.08 7.41
N GLY A 154 4.74 -17.83 8.51
CA GLY A 154 4.92 -18.54 9.77
C GLY A 154 6.08 -18.04 10.63
N THR A 155 6.79 -16.98 10.21
CA THR A 155 7.88 -16.37 10.98
C THR A 155 7.55 -14.94 11.41
N ARG A 156 8.21 -14.47 12.49
CA ARG A 156 7.98 -13.14 13.09
C ARG A 156 8.12 -11.99 12.09
N GLU A 157 8.97 -12.18 11.09
CA GLU A 157 9.23 -11.22 10.03
C GLU A 157 8.01 -10.96 9.14
N SER A 158 7.05 -11.89 9.06
CA SER A 158 5.83 -11.76 8.25
C SER A 158 4.60 -11.24 9.02
N PHE A 159 4.65 -11.30 10.35
CA PHE A 159 3.53 -10.93 11.22
C PHE A 159 3.29 -9.41 11.24
N VAL A 160 2.17 -8.98 11.81
CA VAL A 160 1.77 -7.55 11.87
C VAL A 160 1.72 -6.90 10.47
N GLY A 161 1.09 -7.59 9.51
CA GLY A 161 0.92 -7.15 8.14
C GLY A 161 2.21 -7.00 7.35
N ARG A 162 3.32 -7.61 7.79
CA ARG A 162 4.62 -7.61 7.08
C ARG A 162 4.74 -8.74 6.06
N PHE A 163 3.62 -9.13 5.47
CA PHE A 163 3.59 -10.07 4.35
C PHE A 163 4.46 -9.55 3.19
N VAL A 164 4.96 -10.47 2.36
CA VAL A 164 5.77 -10.13 1.19
C VAL A 164 4.95 -10.23 -0.08
N ILE A 165 4.92 -9.14 -0.85
CA ILE A 165 4.32 -9.05 -2.18
C ILE A 165 5.43 -8.75 -3.20
N ASP A 166 5.34 -9.36 -4.38
CA ASP A 166 6.23 -9.05 -5.50
C ASP A 166 5.94 -7.65 -6.05
N THR A 167 6.86 -6.71 -5.80
CA THR A 167 6.77 -5.33 -6.27
C THR A 167 7.63 -5.05 -7.51
N GLU A 168 8.41 -6.03 -7.95
CA GLU A 168 9.40 -5.90 -9.03
C GLU A 168 8.81 -6.33 -10.37
N ARG A 169 7.90 -7.31 -10.37
CA ARG A 169 7.24 -7.74 -11.61
C ARG A 169 6.45 -6.61 -12.27
N PRO A 170 6.57 -6.46 -13.61
CA PRO A 170 5.73 -5.53 -14.36
C PRO A 170 4.25 -5.84 -14.18
N ARG A 171 3.39 -4.80 -14.16
CA ARG A 171 1.93 -4.87 -13.92
C ARG A 171 1.22 -6.01 -14.67
N LEU A 172 1.57 -6.26 -15.94
CA LEU A 172 0.93 -7.29 -16.80
C LEU A 172 1.47 -8.71 -16.63
N GLN A 173 2.38 -8.90 -15.66
CA GLN A 173 3.08 -10.15 -15.36
C GLN A 173 3.03 -10.49 -13.87
N ARG A 174 2.38 -9.65 -13.04
CA ARG A 174 2.27 -9.90 -11.60
C ARG A 174 1.44 -11.13 -11.34
N HIS A 175 1.89 -11.92 -10.38
CA HIS A 175 1.21 -13.14 -10.01
C HIS A 175 0.10 -12.87 -9.01
N ILE A 176 -0.98 -13.63 -9.15
CA ILE A 176 -1.95 -13.85 -8.07
C ILE A 176 -2.03 -15.35 -7.81
N TYR A 177 -1.96 -15.74 -6.55
CA TYR A 177 -1.83 -17.13 -6.13
C TYR A 177 -3.20 -17.71 -5.80
N GLY A 178 -3.58 -18.81 -6.44
CA GLY A 178 -4.86 -19.47 -6.25
C GLY A 178 -4.71 -20.94 -5.85
N ARG A 179 -5.82 -21.51 -5.37
CA ARG A 179 -5.92 -22.92 -4.97
C ARG A 179 -5.71 -23.87 -6.14
N GLU A 180 -6.21 -23.48 -7.31
CA GLU A 180 -6.37 -24.34 -8.47
C GLU A 180 -5.54 -23.83 -9.64
N LYS A 181 -5.06 -24.76 -10.46
CA LYS A 181 -4.53 -24.43 -11.78
C LYS A 181 -5.62 -23.83 -12.65
N VAL A 182 -5.34 -22.67 -13.23
CA VAL A 182 -6.25 -21.99 -14.15
C VAL A 182 -5.86 -22.29 -15.59
N GLU A 183 -6.82 -22.79 -16.37
CA GLU A 183 -6.61 -23.09 -17.78
C GLU A 183 -6.28 -21.83 -18.61
N PRO A 184 -5.46 -21.92 -19.68
CA PRO A 184 -4.96 -20.76 -20.41
C PRO A 184 -6.05 -19.79 -20.92
N GLY A 185 -7.21 -20.33 -21.34
CA GLY A 185 -8.35 -19.54 -21.78
C GLY A 185 -8.95 -18.67 -20.67
N LEU A 186 -9.17 -19.25 -19.49
CA LEU A 186 -9.68 -18.55 -18.31
C LEU A 186 -8.64 -17.57 -17.75
N SER A 187 -7.36 -17.97 -17.76
CA SER A 187 -6.25 -17.09 -17.36
C SER A 187 -6.20 -15.81 -18.19
N ARG A 188 -6.43 -15.90 -19.51
CA ARG A 188 -6.54 -14.70 -20.38
C ARG A 188 -7.71 -13.79 -20.00
N ILE A 189 -8.86 -14.35 -19.66
CA ILE A 189 -10.05 -13.58 -19.22
C ILE A 189 -9.74 -12.86 -17.90
N MET A 190 -9.21 -13.58 -16.91
CA MET A 190 -8.79 -13.01 -15.63
C MET A 190 -7.78 -11.87 -15.82
N ARG A 191 -6.76 -12.07 -16.66
CA ARG A 191 -5.77 -11.02 -16.99
C ARG A 191 -6.41 -9.76 -17.56
N SER A 192 -7.41 -9.91 -18.45
CA SER A 192 -8.11 -8.75 -19.02
C SER A 192 -8.98 -8.02 -18.00
N SER A 193 -9.69 -8.73 -17.12
CA SER A 193 -10.54 -8.12 -16.10
C SER A 193 -9.73 -7.38 -15.04
N THR A 194 -8.65 -8.01 -14.57
CA THR A 194 -7.79 -7.52 -13.49
C THR A 194 -6.72 -6.52 -13.92
N GLY A 195 -6.69 -6.14 -15.20
CA GLY A 195 -5.69 -5.20 -15.70
C GLY A 195 -4.25 -5.74 -15.68
N GLY A 196 -4.06 -7.06 -15.58
CA GLY A 196 -2.75 -7.68 -15.80
C GLY A 196 -2.36 -8.91 -14.99
N PHE A 197 -3.11 -9.33 -13.96
CA PHE A 197 -2.66 -10.39 -13.07
C PHE A 197 -2.67 -11.79 -13.72
N THR A 198 -1.57 -12.51 -13.59
CA THR A 198 -1.42 -13.90 -14.02
C THR A 198 -1.74 -14.82 -12.85
N PRO A 199 -2.80 -15.65 -12.94
CA PRO A 199 -3.09 -16.64 -11.91
C PRO A 199 -2.03 -17.75 -11.90
N VAL A 200 -1.56 -18.08 -10.70
CA VAL A 200 -0.58 -19.14 -10.44
C VAL A 200 -1.14 -20.03 -9.34
N GLU A 201 -1.19 -21.33 -9.58
CA GLU A 201 -1.52 -22.29 -8.52
C GLU A 201 -0.41 -22.27 -7.46
N SER A 202 -0.79 -22.17 -6.18
CA SER A 202 0.18 -22.32 -5.10
C SER A 202 -0.46 -22.85 -3.82
N GLU A 203 0.27 -23.73 -3.14
CA GLU A 203 -0.22 -24.39 -1.92
C GLU A 203 -0.25 -23.46 -0.71
N HIS A 204 0.61 -22.42 -0.66
CA HIS A 204 0.68 -21.54 0.51
C HIS A 204 -0.62 -20.77 0.78
N ILE A 205 -1.46 -20.58 -0.25
CA ILE A 205 -2.78 -19.93 -0.08
C ILE A 205 -3.74 -20.77 0.78
N ARG A 206 -3.46 -22.07 0.96
CA ARG A 206 -4.27 -23.00 1.77
C ARG A 206 -3.78 -23.11 3.22
N ARG A 207 -2.69 -22.42 3.56
CA ARG A 207 -1.99 -22.58 4.84
C ARG A 207 -2.38 -21.47 5.83
N SER A 208 -2.50 -21.82 7.11
CA SER A 208 -2.87 -20.85 8.15
C SER A 208 -1.81 -19.78 8.36
N GLU A 209 -0.56 -20.04 7.99
CA GLU A 209 0.56 -19.11 8.03
C GLU A 209 0.34 -17.87 7.16
N LEU A 210 -0.49 -17.96 6.11
CA LEU A 210 -0.96 -16.78 5.37
C LEU A 210 -1.81 -15.87 6.27
N CYS A 211 -2.77 -16.45 6.99
CA CYS A 211 -3.62 -15.69 7.91
C CYS A 211 -2.81 -15.11 9.09
N ALA A 212 -1.78 -15.84 9.53
CA ALA A 212 -0.90 -15.42 10.61
C ALA A 212 -0.16 -14.10 10.30
N THR A 213 0.03 -13.73 9.03
CA THR A 213 0.66 -12.44 8.70
C THR A 213 -0.12 -11.26 9.26
N CYS A 214 -1.44 -11.36 9.35
CA CYS A 214 -2.31 -10.29 9.87
C CYS A 214 -2.87 -10.60 11.26
N HIS A 215 -2.96 -11.89 11.63
CA HIS A 215 -3.59 -12.33 12.88
C HIS A 215 -2.60 -12.74 13.99
N THR A 216 -1.30 -12.65 13.74
CA THR A 216 -0.29 -12.64 14.80
C THR A 216 0.18 -11.21 15.00
N LEU A 217 -0.28 -10.59 16.08
CA LEU A 217 -0.05 -9.17 16.36
C LEU A 217 1.03 -9.02 17.43
N TYR A 218 1.92 -8.07 17.16
CA TYR A 218 2.85 -7.50 18.10
C TYR A 218 2.77 -6.00 17.90
N THR A 219 2.31 -5.28 18.92
CA THR A 219 1.93 -3.88 18.80
C THR A 219 2.89 -3.03 19.64
N PRO A 220 3.49 -1.99 19.05
CA PRO A 220 4.27 -1.04 19.83
C PRO A 220 3.36 -0.28 20.79
N TYR A 221 3.81 -0.07 22.03
CA TYR A 221 3.13 0.83 22.96
C TYR A 221 3.95 2.11 23.15
N ILE A 222 3.24 3.23 23.33
CA ILE A 222 3.82 4.58 23.41
C ILE A 222 3.64 5.19 24.79
N ASP A 223 4.54 6.10 25.16
CA ASP A 223 4.39 6.95 26.34
C ASP A 223 3.48 8.17 26.08
N ALA A 224 3.28 9.00 27.12
CA ALA A 224 2.50 10.23 27.00
C ALA A 224 3.08 11.25 25.99
N ASN A 225 4.36 11.13 25.62
CA ASN A 225 5.01 11.98 24.65
C ASN A 225 4.97 11.40 23.23
N GLY A 226 4.41 10.20 23.04
CA GLY A 226 4.36 9.49 21.76
C GLY A 226 5.64 8.70 21.43
N SER A 227 6.53 8.50 22.40
CA SER A 227 7.74 7.69 22.22
C SER A 227 7.43 6.21 22.39
N VAL A 228 7.88 5.37 21.45
CA VAL A 228 7.73 3.91 21.55
C VAL A 228 8.59 3.38 22.70
N LEU A 229 7.97 2.67 23.64
CA LEU A 229 8.61 2.14 24.84
C LEU A 229 8.91 0.63 24.75
N GLY A 230 8.25 -0.08 23.83
CA GLY A 230 8.40 -1.52 23.65
C GLY A 230 7.29 -2.10 22.77
N GLU A 231 7.10 -3.40 22.85
CA GLU A 231 6.14 -4.18 22.05
C GLU A 231 5.36 -5.14 22.96
N PHE A 232 4.10 -5.42 22.61
CA PHE A 232 3.20 -6.35 23.30
C PHE A 232 2.45 -7.23 22.30
N PRO A 233 2.14 -8.51 22.61
CA PRO A 233 2.69 -9.35 23.68
C PRO A 233 4.09 -9.90 23.40
#